data_AF-R9LV30-F1
#
_entry.id   AF-R9LV30-F1
#
_cell.length_a   1.000
_cell.length_b   1.000
_cell.length_c   1.000
_cell.angle_alpha   90.00
_cell.angle_beta   90.00
_cell.angle_gamma   90.00
#
_symmetry.space_group_name_H-M   'P 1'
#
loop_
_entity.id
_entity.type
_entity.pdbx_description
1 polymer ?
#
loop_
_entity_poly.entity_id
_entity_poly.type
_entity_poly.pdbx_seq_one_letter_code
_entity_poly.pdbx_strand_id
1 'polypeptide(L)'
;MSRVSHCIDNGPIEGFQGIIKDLCRILYPKARTKEEVVEALNETYRFYIEEYPQQRFHGLTSGEVRFGALGTETPQTYPIPVNPGIRKYWENIAKKGERKTL
;
A
#
# COMPACT_ATOMS: atom_id res chain seq x y z
N MET A 1 -17.35 -1.92 9.96
CA MET A 1 -16.26 -1.08 10.52
C MET A 1 -16.39 -1.09 12.04
N SER A 2 -15.43 -1.69 12.73
CA SER A 2 -15.45 -1.81 14.20
C SER A 2 -15.37 -0.43 14.85
N ARG A 3 -16.18 -0.20 15.89
CA ARG A 3 -16.16 1.02 16.73
C ARG A 3 -14.90 1.11 17.60
N VAL A 4 -14.00 0.13 17.54
CA VAL A 4 -12.76 0.09 18.31
C VAL A 4 -11.66 0.73 17.47
N SER A 5 -11.21 1.92 17.87
CA SER A 5 -10.26 2.81 17.20
C SER A 5 -8.81 2.30 17.15
N HIS A 6 -8.61 0.99 17.01
CA HIS A 6 -7.28 0.34 17.06
C HIS A 6 -6.89 -0.39 15.77
N CYS A 7 -7.64 -0.24 14.67
CA CYS A 7 -7.28 -0.87 13.40
C CYS A 7 -6.24 -0.03 12.64
N ILE A 8 -5.01 0.04 13.14
CA ILE A 8 -3.88 0.73 12.51
C ILE A 8 -3.55 0.17 11.11
N ASP A 9 -3.88 -1.11 10.87
CA ASP A 9 -3.58 -1.81 9.62
C ASP A 9 -4.67 -1.63 8.55
N ASN A 10 -5.84 -1.10 8.93
CA ASN A 10 -6.97 -0.98 8.01
C ASN A 10 -6.69 0.04 6.90
N GLY A 11 -6.11 1.20 7.24
CA GLY A 11 -5.78 2.24 6.25
C GLY A 11 -4.81 1.75 5.16
N PRO A 12 -3.65 1.15 5.52
CA PRO A 12 -2.73 0.56 4.54
C PRO A 12 -3.38 -0.49 3.64
N ILE A 13 -4.19 -1.40 4.22
CA ILE A 13 -4.85 -2.47 3.47
C ILE A 13 -5.96 -1.93 2.56
N GLU A 14 -6.74 -0.95 2.99
CA GLU A 14 -7.76 -0.29 2.16
C GLU A 14 -7.12 0.40 0.96
N GLY A 15 -5.99 1.09 1.16
CA GLY A 15 -5.23 1.71 0.09
C GLY A 15 -4.75 0.68 -0.94
N PHE A 16 -4.21 -0.45 -0.47
CA PHE A 16 -3.79 -1.55 -1.34
C PHE A 16 -4.97 -2.16 -2.11
N GLN A 17 -6.09 -2.44 -1.44
CA GLN A 17 -7.31 -2.96 -2.07
C GLN A 17 -7.86 -2.00 -3.13
N GLY A 18 -7.76 -0.69 -2.90
CA GLY A 18 -8.12 0.35 -3.88
C GLY A 18 -7.28 0.25 -5.15
N ILE A 19 -5.96 0.12 -5.02
CA ILE A 19 -5.04 -0.04 -6.17
C ILE A 19 -5.39 -1.29 -6.99
N ILE A 20 -5.55 -2.44 -6.34
CA ILE A 20 -5.90 -3.70 -7.02
C ILE A 20 -7.26 -3.59 -7.71
N LYS A 21 -8.24 -2.96 -7.07
CA LYS A 21 -9.57 -2.75 -7.66
C LYS A 21 -9.48 -1.90 -8.92
N ASP A 22 -8.74 -0.79 -8.89
CA ASP A 22 -8.58 0.10 -10.04
C ASP A 22 -7.85 -0.60 -11.18
N LEU A 23 -6.75 -1.32 -10.88
CA LEU A 23 -6.03 -2.13 -11.87
C LEU A 23 -6.93 -3.18 -12.50
N CYS A 24 -7.69 -3.94 -11.70
CA CYS A 24 -8.61 -4.95 -12.20
C CYS A 24 -9.68 -4.34 -13.12
N ARG A 25 -10.18 -3.15 -12.78
CA ARG A 25 -11.18 -2.43 -13.58
C ARG A 25 -10.64 -1.98 -14.93
N ILE A 26 -9.36 -1.62 -15.00
CA ILE A 26 -8.64 -1.18 -16.21
C ILE A 26 -8.29 -2.38 -17.10
N LEU A 27 -7.70 -3.43 -16.53
CA LEU A 27 -7.22 -4.61 -17.28
C LEU A 27 -8.38 -5.50 -17.75
N TYR A 28 -9.41 -5.66 -16.92
CA TYR A 28 -10.54 -6.57 -17.16
C TYR A 28 -11.90 -5.85 -17.13
N PRO A 29 -12.14 -4.83 -17.97
CA PRO A 29 -13.32 -3.97 -17.89
C PRO A 29 -14.64 -4.68 -18.22
N LYS A 30 -14.54 -5.88 -18.81
CA LYS A 30 -15.66 -6.69 -19.30
C LYS A 30 -16.06 -7.84 -18.36
N ALA A 31 -15.32 -8.09 -17.27
CA ALA A 31 -15.72 -9.09 -16.29
C ALA A 31 -17.06 -8.69 -15.63
N ARG A 32 -18.04 -9.59 -15.63
CA ARG A 32 -19.39 -9.36 -15.12
C ARG A 32 -19.89 -10.47 -14.20
N THR A 33 -19.52 -11.71 -14.47
CA THR A 33 -19.90 -12.83 -13.60
C THR A 33 -18.98 -12.90 -12.38
N LYS A 34 -19.42 -13.61 -11.34
CA LYS A 34 -18.59 -13.81 -10.15
C LYS A 34 -17.30 -14.54 -10.53
N GLU A 35 -17.41 -15.56 -11.36
CA GLU A 35 -16.31 -16.40 -11.80
C GLU A 35 -15.29 -15.60 -12.61
N GLU A 36 -15.75 -14.79 -13.57
CA GLU A 36 -14.91 -13.88 -14.35
C GLU A 36 -14.21 -12.85 -13.48
N VAL A 37 -14.89 -12.29 -12.47
CA VAL A 37 -14.29 -11.30 -11.56
C VAL A 37 -13.23 -11.96 -10.67
N VAL A 38 -13.45 -13.18 -10.20
CA VAL A 38 -12.44 -13.92 -9.41
C VAL A 38 -11.21 -14.19 -10.27
N GLU A 39 -11.39 -14.65 -11.50
CA GLU A 39 -10.29 -14.87 -12.44
C GLU A 39 -9.54 -13.56 -12.75
N ALA A 40 -10.27 -12.48 -13.06
CA ALA A 40 -9.70 -11.16 -13.30
C ALA A 40 -8.89 -10.64 -12.11
N LEU A 41 -9.36 -10.86 -10.87
CA LEU A 41 -8.62 -10.48 -9.67
C LEU A 41 -7.34 -11.29 -9.52
N ASN A 42 -7.37 -12.61 -9.72
CA ASN A 42 -6.17 -13.46 -9.65
C ASN A 42 -5.11 -13.02 -10.66
N GLU A 43 -5.54 -12.75 -11.90
CA GLU A 43 -4.63 -12.27 -12.94
C GLU A 43 -4.13 -10.84 -12.66
N THR A 44 -4.96 -9.98 -12.07
CA THR A 44 -4.54 -8.64 -11.61
C THR A 44 -3.49 -8.73 -10.51
N TYR A 45 -3.62 -9.69 -9.58
CA TYR A 45 -2.60 -9.93 -8.55
C TYR A 45 -1.29 -10.41 -9.18
N ARG A 46 -1.33 -11.36 -10.13
CA ARG A 46 -0.13 -11.79 -10.86
C ARG A 46 0.53 -10.59 -11.54
N PHE A 47 -0.24 -9.82 -12.30
CA PHE A 47 0.25 -8.63 -12.99
C PHE A 47 0.90 -7.62 -12.02
N TYR A 48 0.24 -7.29 -10.91
CA TYR A 48 0.77 -6.37 -9.91
C TYR A 48 2.10 -6.84 -9.29
N ILE A 49 2.24 -8.16 -9.11
CA ILE A 49 3.42 -8.77 -8.49
C ILE A 49 4.57 -8.89 -9.47
N GLU A 50 4.29 -9.42 -10.67
CA GLU A 50 5.31 -9.92 -11.60
C GLU A 50 5.60 -8.97 -12.77
N GLU A 51 4.65 -8.09 -13.12
CA GLU A 51 4.70 -7.34 -14.38
C GLU A 51 4.62 -5.82 -14.18
N TYR A 52 4.09 -5.34 -13.05
CA TYR A 52 3.85 -3.92 -12.79
C TYR A 52 5.06 -3.20 -12.13
N PRO A 53 5.85 -2.41 -12.88
CA PRO A 53 7.03 -1.74 -12.36
C PRO A 53 6.63 -0.59 -11.44
N GLN A 54 7.28 -0.46 -10.27
CA GLN A 54 6.94 0.57 -9.31
C GLN A 54 8.05 1.61 -9.18
N GLN A 55 7.69 2.89 -9.30
CA GLN A 55 8.65 4.00 -9.16
C GLN A 55 9.41 3.95 -7.82
N ARG A 56 8.72 3.56 -6.74
CA ARG A 56 9.32 3.38 -5.41
C ARG A 56 10.44 2.35 -5.41
N PHE A 57 10.33 1.32 -6.24
CA PHE A 57 11.31 0.24 -6.38
C PHE A 57 12.29 0.48 -7.54
N HIS A 58 12.44 1.74 -7.97
CA HIS A 58 13.33 2.12 -9.05
C HIS A 58 13.05 1.38 -10.38
N GLY A 59 11.77 1.09 -10.64
CA GLY A 59 11.35 0.40 -11.85
C GLY A 59 11.34 -1.13 -11.76
N LEU A 60 11.59 -1.70 -10.57
CA LEU A 60 11.37 -3.12 -10.32
C LEU A 60 9.92 -3.42 -9.93
N THR A 61 9.49 -4.66 -10.15
CA THR A 61 8.21 -5.17 -9.67
C THR A 61 8.31 -5.58 -8.20
N SER A 62 7.16 -5.74 -7.54
CA SER A 62 7.15 -6.13 -6.13
C SER A 62 7.67 -7.57 -5.91
N GLY A 63 7.47 -8.45 -6.89
CA GLY A 63 8.00 -9.81 -6.90
C GLY A 63 9.52 -9.84 -6.98
N GLU A 64 10.11 -9.03 -7.87
CA GLU A 64 11.57 -8.91 -8.02
C GLU A 64 12.23 -8.40 -6.73
N VAL A 65 11.65 -7.35 -6.11
CA VAL A 65 12.13 -6.82 -4.83
C VAL A 65 12.08 -7.88 -3.74
N ARG A 66 10.98 -8.63 -3.65
CA ARG A 66 10.84 -9.70 -2.65
C ARG A 66 11.85 -10.81 -2.88
N PHE A 67 12.05 -11.23 -4.12
CA PHE A 67 13.01 -12.29 -4.46
C PHE A 67 14.45 -11.88 -4.15
N GLY A 68 14.85 -10.66 -4.51
CA GLY A 68 16.16 -10.11 -4.17
C GLY A 68 16.40 -9.98 -2.66
N ALA A 69 15.36 -9.57 -1.92
CA ALA A 69 15.43 -9.49 -0.46
C ALA A 69 15.62 -10.86 0.22
N LEU A 70 14.98 -11.92 -0.28
CA LEU A 70 15.11 -13.26 0.29
C LEU A 70 16.51 -13.86 0.11
N GLY A 71 17.24 -13.42 -0.92
CA GLY A 71 18.59 -13.92 -1.22
C GLY A 71 19.73 -13.13 -0.58
N THR A 72 19.45 -12.14 0.27
CA THR A 72 20.47 -11.23 0.82
C THR A 72 20.40 -11.13 2.34
N GLU A 73 21.57 -11.09 3.00
CA GLU A 73 21.65 -10.89 4.46
C GLU A 73 21.20 -9.47 4.87
N THR A 74 21.43 -8.49 4.00
CA THR A 74 21.02 -7.10 4.20
C THR A 74 20.17 -6.60 3.04
N PRO A 75 18.84 -6.80 3.09
CA PRO A 75 17.94 -6.35 2.04
C PRO A 75 17.92 -4.82 1.87
N GLN A 76 17.75 -4.36 0.63
CA GLN A 76 17.54 -2.94 0.36
C GLN A 76 16.24 -2.46 1.04
N THR A 77 16.32 -1.31 1.71
CA THR A 77 15.16 -0.71 2.36
C THR A 77 14.53 0.35 1.47
N TYR A 78 13.20 0.41 1.49
CA TYR A 78 12.41 1.42 0.75
C TYR A 78 11.59 2.23 1.76
N PRO A 79 12.16 3.27 2.39
CA PRO A 79 11.42 4.05 3.38
C PRO A 79 10.22 4.76 2.75
N ILE A 80 9.13 4.89 3.50
CA ILE A 80 7.96 5.66 3.06
C ILE A 80 8.29 7.15 3.25
N PRO A 81 8.15 8.00 2.21
CA PRO A 81 8.34 9.44 2.36
C PRO A 81 7.40 10.01 3.42
N VAL A 82 7.94 10.77 4.37
CA VAL A 82 7.14 11.39 5.44
C VAL A 82 6.27 12.49 4.84
N ASN A 83 4.96 12.39 5.00
CA ASN A 83 4.02 13.44 4.62
C ASN A 83 4.24 14.69 5.51
N PRO A 84 4.61 15.86 4.95
CA PRO A 84 4.85 17.08 5.73
C PRO A 84 3.63 17.53 6.55
N GLY A 85 2.42 17.29 6.05
CA GLY A 85 1.17 17.61 6.74
C GLY A 85 0.98 16.78 8.01
N ILE A 86 1.32 15.48 7.96
CA ILE A 86 1.29 14.59 9.13
C ILE A 86 2.31 15.05 10.16
N ARG A 87 3.52 15.40 9.72
CA ARG A 87 4.57 15.93 10.61
C ARG A 87 4.11 17.19 11.34
N LYS A 88 3.61 18.18 10.58
CA LYS A 88 3.10 19.44 11.10
C LYS A 88 1.90 19.22 12.06
N TYR A 89 1.03 18.26 11.76
CA TYR A 89 -0.07 17.89 12.64
C TYR A 89 0.45 17.44 14.01
N TRP A 90 1.40 16.50 14.04
CA TRP A 90 1.97 16.00 15.30
C TRP A 90 2.77 17.05 16.06
N GLU A 91 3.53 17.91 15.36
CA GLU A 91 4.21 19.06 15.97
C GLU A 91 3.21 20.01 16.66
N ASN A 92 2.07 20.28 16.04
CA ASN A 92 1.02 21.11 16.63
C ASN A 92 0.35 20.46 17.83
N ILE A 93 0.20 19.13 17.82
CA ILE A 93 -0.31 18.38 18.97
C ILE A 93 0.68 18.46 20.14
N ALA A 94 1.98 18.24 19.89
CA ALA A 94 3.03 18.35 20.91
C ALA A 94 3.04 19.73 21.57
N LYS A 95 3.05 20.81 20.76
CA LYS A 95 2.99 22.21 21.24
C LYS A 95 1.72 22.56 22.01
N LYS A 96 0.61 21.83 21.81
CA LYS A 96 -0.61 21.99 22.60
C LYS A 96 -0.54 21.25 23.93
N GLY A 97 0.16 20.10 23.97
CA GLY A 97 0.43 19.36 25.20
C GLY A 97 1.31 20.16 26.16
N GLU A 98 2.40 20.73 25.66
CA GLU A 98 3.36 21.54 26.44
C GLU A 98 2.70 22.79 27.08
N ARG A 99 1.77 23.42 26.37
CA ARG A 99 1.00 24.58 26.89
C ARG A 99 0.01 24.25 28.00
N LYS A 100 -0.35 22.99 28.21
CA LYS A 100 -1.24 22.55 29.30
C LYS A 100 -0.49 22.16 30.57
N THR A 101 0.82 21.99 30.47
CA THR A 101 1.71 21.60 31.59
C THR A 101 2.45 22.78 32.22
N LEU A 102 2.26 23.99 31.69
CA LEU A 102 2.67 25.28 32.29
C LEU A 102 1.45 25.97 32.89
#